data_AF-R7SYM3-F1
#
_entry.id   AF-R7SYM3-F1
#
_cell.length_a   1.000
_cell.length_b   1.000
_cell.length_c   1.000
_cell.angle_alpha   90.00
_cell.angle_beta   90.00
_cell.angle_gamma   90.00
#
_symmetry.space_group_name_H-M   'P 1'
#
loop_
_entity.id
_entity.type
_entity.pdbx_description
1 polymer ?
#
loop_
_entity_poly.entity_id
_entity_poly.type
_entity_poly.pdbx_seq_one_letter_code
_entity_poly.pdbx_strand_id
1 'polypeptide(L)'
;MASGSRYTPLAEDDFESDDLGLHTHPAPSQAHTRLASPTATLQAYPEIQWIYAGVEYGSLEDAIRASANSLGITNQAYVDWTISVTRDITRREVVNVYNVLGGKLYEHQNDFLNECDTTHATFKELDTSMTGLHTKADTARNLALKAVKENKQLKAELVTVHADLEVLNRNNTELVKQYKELAAKFTQLEQGLSTRTTLGIITAPAPVVSQTSRIKASEPPKYKGNKGSDITLEQWLQKMGLWF
;
A
#
# COMPACT_ATOMS: atom_id res chain seq x y z
N MET A 1 35.81 -11.71 12.94
CA MET A 1 35.46 -13.07 12.47
C MET A 1 34.06 -13.03 11.92
N ALA A 2 33.92 -13.32 10.63
CA ALA A 2 32.67 -13.33 9.89
C ALA A 2 31.98 -14.70 10.00
N SER A 3 30.65 -14.72 10.06
CA SER A 3 29.78 -15.80 9.55
C SER A 3 28.33 -15.38 9.84
N GLY A 4 27.35 -15.39 8.94
CA GLY A 4 27.28 -15.91 7.58
C GLY A 4 25.79 -15.86 7.20
N SER A 5 25.45 -14.93 6.30
CA SER A 5 24.16 -14.82 5.64
C SER A 5 23.85 -16.08 4.84
N ARG A 6 22.61 -16.57 4.91
CA ARG A 6 22.03 -17.46 3.89
C ARG A 6 20.61 -16.99 3.58
N TYR A 7 20.52 -16.04 2.65
CA TYR A 7 19.31 -15.84 1.88
C TYR A 7 19.24 -16.95 0.82
N THR A 8 18.18 -17.74 0.88
CA THR A 8 17.75 -18.61 -0.21
C THR A 8 16.87 -17.77 -1.16
N PRO A 9 17.10 -17.79 -2.48
CA PRO A 9 16.18 -17.17 -3.43
C PRO A 9 14.98 -18.11 -3.64
N LEU A 10 13.78 -17.64 -3.29
CA LEU A 10 12.55 -18.35 -3.64
C LEU A 10 12.27 -18.10 -5.13
N ALA A 11 12.11 -19.20 -5.86
CA ALA A 11 11.88 -19.23 -7.30
C ALA A 11 10.60 -18.46 -7.68
N GLU A 12 10.68 -17.77 -8.81
CA GLU A 12 9.53 -17.26 -9.54
C GLU A 12 8.91 -18.42 -10.31
N ASP A 13 7.79 -18.95 -9.82
CA ASP A 13 6.74 -19.63 -10.59
C ASP A 13 5.71 -20.22 -9.61
N ASP A 14 4.55 -19.54 -9.51
CA ASP A 14 3.21 -20.10 -9.28
C ASP A 14 2.27 -18.96 -8.86
N PHE A 15 1.90 -18.12 -9.85
CA PHE A 15 0.65 -17.38 -9.77
C PHE A 15 -0.44 -18.25 -10.40
N GLU A 16 -0.81 -19.33 -9.72
CA GLU A 16 -2.04 -20.04 -10.04
C GLU A 16 -3.20 -19.25 -9.44
N SER A 17 -3.95 -18.61 -10.35
CA SER A 17 -5.12 -17.80 -10.02
C SER A 17 -6.29 -18.72 -9.68
N ASP A 18 -6.49 -18.99 -8.40
CA ASP A 18 -7.76 -19.52 -7.93
C ASP A 18 -8.77 -18.37 -7.84
N ASP A 19 -9.70 -18.39 -8.79
CA ASP A 19 -10.95 -17.65 -8.83
C ASP A 19 -11.78 -17.98 -7.57
N LEU A 20 -11.60 -17.21 -6.50
CA LEU A 20 -12.42 -17.28 -5.30
C LEU A 20 -13.49 -16.18 -5.33
N GLY A 21 -14.60 -16.55 -5.97
CA GLY A 21 -15.94 -16.40 -5.40
C GLY A 21 -16.31 -15.01 -4.88
N LEU A 22 -17.17 -14.34 -5.63
CA LEU A 22 -17.91 -13.14 -5.26
C LEU A 22 -18.64 -13.32 -3.90
N HIS A 23 -17.95 -13.05 -2.79
CA HIS A 23 -18.57 -13.01 -1.46
C HIS A 23 -19.39 -11.73 -1.35
N THR A 24 -20.62 -11.81 -1.84
CA THR A 24 -21.65 -10.83 -1.55
C THR A 24 -22.02 -11.00 -0.07
N HIS A 25 -21.44 -10.18 0.80
CA HIS A 25 -21.89 -10.10 2.19
C HIS A 25 -23.37 -9.67 2.19
N PRO A 26 -24.30 -10.48 2.72
CA PRO A 26 -25.66 -10.02 2.89
C PRO A 26 -25.64 -8.86 3.89
N ALA A 27 -26.25 -7.74 3.49
CA ALA A 27 -26.43 -6.58 4.36
C ALA A 27 -27.10 -7.02 5.69
N PRO A 28 -26.75 -6.41 6.84
CA PRO A 28 -27.39 -6.74 8.10
C PRO A 28 -28.87 -6.38 7.97
N SER A 29 -29.71 -7.42 7.99
CA SER A 29 -31.16 -7.29 7.89
C SER A 29 -31.63 -6.39 9.04
N GLN A 30 -32.23 -5.24 8.71
CA GLN A 30 -32.99 -4.42 9.63
C GLN A 30 -34.28 -5.16 10.02
N ALA A 31 -34.13 -6.26 10.76
CA ALA A 31 -35.24 -6.83 11.49
C ALA A 31 -35.60 -5.85 12.60
N HIS A 32 -36.59 -5.00 12.33
CA HIS A 32 -37.33 -4.28 13.35
C HIS A 32 -37.94 -5.33 14.28
N THR A 33 -37.16 -5.74 15.27
CA THR A 33 -37.52 -6.78 16.21
C THR A 33 -38.43 -6.11 17.20
N ARG A 34 -39.74 -6.19 16.94
CA ARG A 34 -40.77 -5.87 17.93
C ARG A 34 -40.40 -6.62 19.21
N LEU A 35 -39.98 -5.88 20.23
CA LEU A 35 -39.43 -6.41 21.47
C LEU A 35 -40.40 -7.46 22.05
N ALA A 36 -39.96 -8.72 22.04
CA ALA A 36 -40.71 -9.80 22.66
C ALA A 36 -40.76 -9.56 24.17
N SER A 37 -41.94 -9.75 24.77
CA SER A 37 -42.13 -9.65 26.21
C SER A 37 -41.13 -10.57 26.94
N PRO A 38 -40.55 -10.15 28.09
CA PRO A 38 -39.64 -10.95 28.93
C PRO A 38 -40.10 -12.37 29.25
N THR A 39 -41.40 -12.63 29.08
CA THR A 39 -42.09 -13.87 29.40
C THR A 39 -41.79 -15.02 28.44
N ALA A 40 -41.23 -14.74 27.25
CA ALA A 40 -41.07 -15.76 26.19
C ALA A 40 -40.06 -16.87 26.53
N THR A 41 -39.15 -16.64 27.50
CA THR A 41 -38.06 -17.58 27.86
C THR A 41 -38.23 -18.21 29.24
N LEU A 42 -39.37 -18.00 29.91
CA LEU A 42 -39.67 -18.70 31.16
C LEU A 42 -39.97 -20.17 30.83
N GLN A 43 -38.93 -20.98 30.79
CA GLN A 43 -39.00 -22.43 30.84
C GLN A 43 -39.98 -22.81 31.96
N ALA A 44 -40.96 -23.67 31.65
CA ALA A 44 -42.08 -23.99 32.53
C ALA A 44 -41.59 -24.25 33.96
N TYR A 45 -41.84 -23.28 34.84
CA TYR A 45 -41.55 -23.47 36.26
C TYR A 45 -42.43 -24.61 36.76
N PRO A 46 -41.90 -25.50 37.62
CA PRO A 46 -42.76 -26.46 38.30
C PRO A 46 -43.84 -25.69 39.05
N GLU A 47 -45.08 -26.14 38.88
CA GLU A 47 -46.25 -25.57 39.55
C GLU A 47 -45.99 -25.58 41.07
N ILE A 48 -46.26 -24.46 41.75
CA ILE A 48 -45.97 -24.33 43.18
C ILE A 48 -46.85 -25.35 43.93
N GLN A 49 -46.22 -26.33 44.57
CA GLN A 49 -46.91 -27.33 45.38
C GLN A 49 -47.08 -26.82 46.82
N TRP A 50 -48.32 -26.83 47.32
CA TRP A 50 -48.61 -26.48 48.72
C TRP A 50 -48.70 -27.75 49.55
N ILE A 51 -47.65 -28.09 50.31
CA ILE A 51 -47.58 -29.35 51.06
C ILE A 51 -47.69 -29.07 52.56
N TYR A 52 -48.62 -29.75 53.24
CA TYR A 52 -48.72 -29.79 54.69
C TYR A 52 -48.83 -31.24 55.18
N ALA A 53 -48.02 -31.61 56.18
CA ALA A 53 -47.96 -32.98 56.74
C ALA A 53 -47.82 -34.10 55.68
N GLY A 54 -47.12 -33.82 54.57
CA GLY A 54 -46.92 -34.78 53.47
C GLY A 54 -48.12 -34.91 52.51
N VAL A 55 -49.17 -34.11 52.70
CA VAL A 55 -50.34 -34.02 51.81
C VAL A 55 -50.21 -32.77 50.94
N GLU A 56 -50.40 -32.93 49.63
CA GLU A 56 -50.45 -31.82 48.68
C GLU A 56 -51.86 -31.21 48.63
N TYR A 57 -51.91 -29.89 48.65
CA TYR A 57 -53.12 -29.08 48.59
C TYR A 57 -53.11 -28.26 47.31
N GLY A 58 -54.28 -28.11 46.68
CA GLY A 58 -54.45 -27.33 45.46
C GLY A 58 -54.30 -25.81 45.66
N SER A 59 -54.28 -25.34 46.91
CA SER A 59 -54.10 -23.93 47.25
C SER A 59 -53.38 -23.75 48.58
N LEU A 60 -52.73 -22.60 48.76
CA LEU A 60 -52.14 -22.18 50.02
C LEU A 60 -53.20 -22.09 51.12
N GLU A 61 -54.39 -21.61 50.74
CA GLU A 61 -55.53 -21.46 51.63
C GLU A 61 -55.99 -22.80 52.22
N ASP A 62 -56.03 -23.86 51.39
CA ASP A 62 -56.42 -25.19 51.85
C ASP A 62 -55.35 -25.83 52.75
N ALA A 63 -54.07 -25.61 52.45
CA ALA A 63 -52.98 -26.01 53.33
C ALA A 63 -53.06 -25.30 54.69
N ILE A 64 -53.36 -24.00 54.72
CA ILE A 64 -53.54 -23.22 55.96
C ILE A 64 -54.74 -23.74 56.75
N ARG A 65 -55.88 -24.03 56.10
CA ARG A 65 -57.07 -24.59 56.75
C ARG A 65 -56.79 -25.98 57.34
N ALA A 66 -56.10 -26.84 56.60
CA ALA A 66 -55.72 -28.16 57.10
C ALA A 66 -54.76 -28.09 58.29
N SER A 67 -53.78 -27.19 58.22
CA SER A 67 -52.88 -26.88 59.33
C SER A 67 -53.66 -26.40 60.57
N ALA A 68 -54.55 -25.42 60.42
CA ALA A 68 -55.37 -24.91 61.52
C ALA A 68 -56.24 -26.00 62.18
N ASN A 69 -56.87 -26.85 61.36
CA ASN A 69 -57.67 -27.99 61.84
C ASN A 69 -56.83 -28.98 62.65
N SER A 70 -55.62 -29.30 62.18
CA SER A 70 -54.72 -30.24 62.88
C SER A 70 -54.21 -29.70 64.23
N LEU A 71 -54.12 -28.36 64.37
CA LEU A 71 -53.70 -27.67 65.58
C LEU A 71 -54.87 -27.40 66.55
N GLY A 72 -56.09 -27.82 66.22
CA GLY A 72 -57.28 -27.59 67.05
C GLY A 72 -57.74 -26.12 67.09
N ILE A 73 -57.38 -25.31 66.08
CA ILE A 73 -57.81 -23.91 65.99
C ILE A 73 -59.24 -23.87 65.47
N THR A 74 -60.21 -23.66 66.36
CA THR A 74 -61.65 -23.70 66.03
C THR A 74 -62.25 -22.34 65.67
N ASN A 75 -61.52 -21.24 65.90
CA ASN A 75 -61.99 -19.91 65.57
C ASN A 75 -61.70 -19.57 64.10
N GLN A 76 -62.73 -19.71 63.26
CA GLN A 76 -62.65 -19.48 61.83
C GLN A 76 -62.18 -18.06 61.46
N ALA A 77 -62.51 -17.04 62.25
CA ALA A 77 -62.12 -15.66 61.96
C ALA A 77 -60.58 -15.48 62.02
N TYR A 78 -59.88 -16.21 62.89
CA TYR A 78 -58.42 -16.19 62.93
C TYR A 78 -57.80 -16.90 61.72
N VAL A 79 -58.41 -17.99 61.25
CA VAL A 79 -57.94 -18.73 60.06
C VAL A 79 -58.11 -17.86 58.81
N ASP A 80 -59.29 -17.25 58.64
CA ASP A 80 -59.58 -16.38 57.49
C ASP A 80 -58.71 -15.12 57.49
N TRP A 81 -58.47 -14.52 58.66
CA TRP A 81 -57.53 -13.40 58.80
C TRP A 81 -56.11 -13.81 58.42
N THR A 82 -55.63 -14.97 58.88
CA THR A 82 -54.31 -15.49 58.53
C THR A 82 -54.17 -15.74 57.03
N ILE A 83 -55.19 -16.31 56.40
CA ILE A 83 -55.25 -16.48 54.94
C ILE A 83 -55.14 -15.14 54.24
N SER A 84 -55.92 -14.13 54.66
CA SER A 84 -55.90 -12.81 54.02
C SER A 84 -54.52 -12.16 54.14
N VAL A 85 -53.92 -12.16 55.33
CA VAL A 85 -52.59 -11.58 55.57
C VAL A 85 -51.53 -12.29 54.73
N THR A 86 -51.56 -13.62 54.70
CA THR A 86 -50.59 -14.41 53.92
C THR A 86 -50.73 -14.14 52.44
N ARG A 87 -51.96 -14.09 51.91
CA ARG A 87 -52.23 -13.76 50.51
C ARG A 87 -51.73 -12.36 50.15
N ASP A 88 -51.98 -11.37 51.00
CA ASP A 88 -51.55 -9.99 50.76
C ASP A 88 -50.02 -9.85 50.77
N ILE A 89 -49.35 -10.53 51.71
CA ILE A 89 -47.88 -10.59 51.76
C ILE A 89 -47.35 -11.27 50.48
N THR A 90 -47.83 -12.47 50.15
CA THR A 90 -47.38 -13.21 48.96
C THR A 90 -47.58 -12.39 47.69
N ARG A 91 -48.75 -11.76 47.51
CA ARG A 91 -49.03 -10.92 46.35
C ARG A 91 -48.05 -9.74 46.27
N ARG A 92 -47.80 -9.06 47.40
CA ARG A 92 -46.87 -7.92 47.45
C ARG A 92 -45.44 -8.34 47.11
N GLU A 93 -44.95 -9.42 47.72
CA GLU A 93 -43.59 -9.89 47.48
C GLU A 93 -43.41 -10.39 46.05
N VAL A 94 -44.38 -11.10 45.48
CA VAL A 94 -44.35 -11.54 44.07
C VAL A 94 -44.28 -10.34 43.12
N VAL A 95 -45.09 -9.31 43.35
CA VAL A 95 -45.06 -8.08 42.53
C VAL A 95 -43.71 -7.36 42.68
N ASN A 96 -43.17 -7.26 43.89
CA ASN A 96 -41.86 -6.65 44.12
C ASN A 96 -40.75 -7.40 43.40
N VAL A 97 -40.70 -8.72 43.53
CA VAL A 97 -39.71 -9.57 42.84
C VAL A 97 -39.85 -9.44 41.32
N TYR A 98 -41.08 -9.47 40.80
CA TYR A 98 -41.35 -9.28 39.38
C TYR A 98 -40.83 -7.93 38.87
N ASN A 99 -41.10 -6.85 39.59
CA ASN A 99 -40.65 -5.50 39.20
C ASN A 99 -39.13 -5.37 39.25
N VAL A 100 -38.47 -5.90 40.30
CA VAL A 100 -37.01 -5.86 40.43
C VAL A 100 -36.34 -6.69 39.33
N LEU A 101 -36.82 -7.91 39.08
CA LEU A 101 -36.29 -8.77 38.03
C LEU A 101 -36.53 -8.17 36.64
N GLY A 102 -37.74 -7.64 36.40
CA GLY A 102 -38.08 -6.96 35.16
C GLY A 102 -37.14 -5.77 34.90
N GLY A 103 -36.94 -4.90 35.90
CA GLY A 103 -36.02 -3.77 35.83
C GLY A 103 -34.59 -4.21 35.46
N LYS A 104 -34.05 -5.19 36.19
CA LYS A 104 -32.70 -5.72 35.92
C LYS A 104 -32.57 -6.34 34.53
N LEU A 105 -33.61 -7.03 34.05
CA LEU A 105 -33.60 -7.63 32.73
C LEU A 105 -33.56 -6.55 31.64
N TYR A 106 -34.35 -5.48 31.79
CA TYR A 106 -34.33 -4.34 30.86
C TYR A 106 -32.98 -3.60 30.87
N GLU A 107 -32.40 -3.39 32.05
CA GLU A 107 -31.06 -2.79 32.18
C GLU A 107 -30.01 -3.62 31.44
N HIS A 108 -29.92 -4.92 31.73
CA HIS A 108 -28.97 -5.82 31.07
C HIS A 108 -29.20 -5.89 29.56
N GLN A 109 -30.44 -5.87 29.10
CA GLN A 109 -30.76 -5.85 27.67
C GLN A 109 -30.26 -4.57 27.01
N ASN A 110 -30.46 -3.40 27.65
CA ASN A 110 -29.97 -2.13 27.13
C ASN A 110 -28.44 -2.06 27.14
N ASP A 111 -27.79 -2.53 28.19
CA ASP A 111 -26.33 -2.57 28.29
C ASP A 111 -25.74 -3.44 27.17
N PHE A 112 -26.32 -4.62 26.93
CA PHE A 112 -25.92 -5.49 25.84
C PHE A 112 -26.10 -4.84 24.46
N LEU A 113 -27.23 -4.15 24.22
CA LEU A 113 -27.45 -3.45 22.97
C LEU A 113 -26.46 -2.30 22.77
N ASN A 114 -26.19 -1.51 23.82
CA ASN A 114 -25.20 -0.43 23.78
C ASN A 114 -23.78 -0.94 23.52
N GLU A 115 -23.40 -2.07 24.13
CA GLU A 115 -22.12 -2.73 23.87
C GLU A 115 -22.03 -3.24 22.42
N CYS A 116 -23.11 -3.84 21.91
CA CYS A 116 -23.20 -4.30 20.53
C CYS A 116 -23.04 -3.14 19.53
N ASP A 117 -23.76 -2.03 19.74
CA ASP A 117 -23.68 -0.83 18.90
C ASP A 117 -22.29 -0.21 18.92
N THR A 118 -21.67 -0.12 20.11
CA THR A 118 -20.31 0.39 20.28
C THR A 118 -19.31 -0.50 19.54
N THR A 119 -19.40 -1.82 19.74
CA THR A 119 -18.53 -2.79 19.09
C THR A 119 -18.71 -2.74 17.57
N HIS A 120 -19.94 -2.67 17.07
CA HIS A 120 -20.22 -2.54 15.65
C HIS A 120 -19.62 -1.26 15.03
N ALA A 121 -19.72 -0.14 15.74
CA ALA A 121 -19.09 1.11 15.30
C ALA A 121 -17.57 0.99 15.18
N THR A 122 -16.91 0.36 16.16
CA THR A 122 -15.45 0.14 16.10
C THR A 122 -15.03 -0.77 14.95
N PHE A 123 -15.80 -1.83 14.67
CA PHE A 123 -15.55 -2.70 13.52
C PHE A 123 -15.68 -1.94 12.19
N LYS A 124 -16.68 -1.07 12.06
CA LYS A 124 -16.86 -0.26 10.85
C LYS A 124 -15.71 0.73 10.63
N GLU A 125 -15.18 1.32 11.70
CA GLU A 125 -14.00 2.18 11.61
C GLU A 125 -12.75 1.38 11.18
N LEU A 126 -12.56 0.18 11.76
CA LEU A 126 -11.48 -0.72 11.39
C LEU A 126 -11.55 -1.12 9.91
N ASP A 127 -12.73 -1.48 9.42
CA ASP A 127 -12.97 -1.84 8.02
C ASP A 127 -12.64 -0.67 7.06
N THR A 128 -13.07 0.53 7.41
CA THR A 128 -12.75 1.76 6.67
C THR A 128 -11.23 2.01 6.63
N SER A 129 -10.56 1.84 7.77
CA SER A 129 -9.11 1.99 7.90
C SER A 129 -8.36 0.95 7.05
N MET A 130 -8.79 -0.32 7.09
CA MET A 130 -8.21 -1.41 6.33
C MET A 130 -8.36 -1.21 4.81
N THR A 131 -9.54 -0.76 4.36
CA THR A 131 -9.78 -0.38 2.96
C THR A 131 -8.85 0.76 2.51
N GLY A 132 -8.66 1.77 3.37
CA GLY A 132 -7.71 2.85 3.11
C GLY A 132 -6.26 2.37 3.04
N LEU A 133 -5.87 1.41 3.88
CA LEU A 133 -4.53 0.82 3.86
C LEU A 133 -4.29 0.01 2.58
N HIS A 134 -5.27 -0.78 2.13
CA HIS A 134 -5.18 -1.53 0.86
C HIS A 134 -4.96 -0.59 -0.33
N THR A 135 -5.72 0.51 -0.39
CA THR A 135 -5.57 1.51 -1.47
C THR A 135 -4.17 2.14 -1.48
N LYS A 136 -3.61 2.44 -0.30
CA LYS A 136 -2.24 2.94 -0.17
C LYS A 136 -1.20 1.91 -0.58
N ALA A 137 -1.40 0.65 -0.21
CA ALA A 137 -0.51 -0.45 -0.59
C ALA A 137 -0.49 -0.66 -2.11
N ASP A 138 -1.64 -0.60 -2.77
CA ASP A 138 -1.75 -0.71 -4.23
C ASP A 138 -1.06 0.47 -4.93
N THR A 139 -1.22 1.69 -4.41
CA THR A 139 -0.52 2.87 -4.92
C THR A 139 1.00 2.72 -4.79
N ALA A 140 1.47 2.29 -3.62
CA ALA A 140 2.89 2.05 -3.37
C ALA A 140 3.46 0.96 -4.30
N ARG A 141 2.71 -0.12 -4.52
CA ARG A 141 3.07 -1.19 -5.46
C ARG A 141 3.24 -0.65 -6.88
N ASN A 142 2.28 0.16 -7.35
CA ASN A 142 2.34 0.76 -8.69
C ASN A 142 3.53 1.70 -8.85
N LEU A 143 3.84 2.51 -7.83
CA LEU A 143 5.02 3.38 -7.83
C LEU A 143 6.33 2.59 -7.84
N ALA A 144 6.43 1.53 -7.05
CA ALA A 144 7.59 0.65 -7.03
C ALA A 144 7.83 0.00 -8.41
N LEU A 145 6.76 -0.48 -9.05
CA LEU A 145 6.83 -1.11 -10.37
C LEU A 145 7.30 -0.11 -11.45
N LYS A 146 6.83 1.14 -11.38
CA LYS A 146 7.32 2.23 -12.23
C LYS A 146 8.80 2.51 -12.00
N ALA A 147 9.23 2.63 -10.74
CA ALA A 147 10.63 2.90 -10.39
C ALA A 147 11.56 1.77 -10.86
N VAL A 148 11.14 0.50 -10.76
CA VAL A 148 11.90 -0.66 -11.27
C VAL A 148 12.05 -0.57 -12.79
N LYS A 149 11.00 -0.20 -13.52
CA LYS A 149 11.05 -0.03 -14.97
C LYS A 149 12.02 1.08 -15.38
N GLU A 150 11.95 2.24 -14.73
CA GLU A 150 12.86 3.36 -14.96
C GLU A 150 14.32 2.98 -14.63
N ASN A 151 14.55 2.25 -13.54
CA ASN A 151 15.89 1.76 -13.19
C ASN A 151 16.47 0.83 -14.26
N LYS A 152 15.64 -0.06 -14.82
CA LYS A 152 16.05 -0.96 -15.91
C LYS A 152 16.45 -0.17 -17.16
N GLN A 153 15.70 0.88 -17.49
CA GLN A 153 16.01 1.77 -18.61
C GLN A 153 17.33 2.53 -18.38
N LEU A 154 17.50 3.15 -17.21
CA LEU A 154 18.72 3.87 -16.87
C LEU A 154 19.96 2.97 -16.88
N LYS A 155 19.84 1.71 -16.45
CA LYS A 155 20.93 0.72 -16.55
C LYS A 155 21.32 0.46 -17.99
N ALA A 156 20.35 0.36 -18.92
CA ALA A 156 20.66 0.17 -20.33
C ALA A 156 21.35 1.40 -20.93
N GLU A 157 20.87 2.60 -20.62
CA GLU A 157 21.48 3.86 -21.07
C GLU A 157 22.91 4.01 -20.54
N LEU A 158 23.17 3.63 -19.28
CA LEU A 158 24.50 3.67 -18.68
C LEU A 158 25.49 2.76 -19.43
N VAL A 159 25.06 1.58 -19.87
CA VAL A 159 25.90 0.67 -20.67
C VAL A 159 26.27 1.30 -22.01
N THR A 160 25.31 1.94 -22.69
CA THR A 160 25.56 2.63 -23.97
C THR A 160 26.55 3.79 -23.79
N VAL A 161 26.32 4.66 -22.81
CA VAL A 161 27.22 5.79 -22.51
C VAL A 161 28.62 5.30 -22.17
N HIS A 162 28.74 4.18 -21.45
CA HIS A 162 30.05 3.61 -21.13
C HIS A 162 30.80 3.14 -22.40
N ALA A 163 30.09 2.49 -23.33
CA ALA A 163 30.69 2.07 -24.61
C ALA A 163 31.16 3.27 -25.45
N ASP A 164 30.36 4.34 -25.51
CA ASP A 164 30.72 5.57 -26.22
C ASP A 164 31.95 6.25 -25.59
N LEU A 165 32.04 6.25 -24.25
CA LEU A 165 33.20 6.76 -23.52
C LEU A 165 34.47 5.98 -23.87
N GLU A 166 34.40 4.64 -23.97
CA GLU A 166 35.54 3.84 -24.37
C GLU A 166 36.01 4.16 -25.79
N VAL A 167 35.08 4.32 -26.74
CA VAL A 167 35.39 4.71 -28.13
C VAL A 167 36.04 6.08 -28.17
N LEU A 168 35.50 7.06 -27.44
CA LEU A 168 36.07 8.40 -27.34
C LEU A 168 37.50 8.37 -26.76
N ASN A 169 37.72 7.55 -25.74
CA ASN A 169 39.04 7.40 -25.11
C ASN A 169 40.07 6.79 -26.09
N ARG A 170 39.67 5.79 -26.89
CA ARG A 170 40.51 5.23 -27.97
C ARG A 170 40.85 6.30 -29.01
N ASN A 171 39.86 7.05 -29.49
CA ASN A 171 40.06 8.11 -30.48
C ASN A 171 41.00 9.20 -29.96
N ASN A 172 40.84 9.63 -28.71
CA ASN A 172 41.72 10.62 -28.09
C ASN A 172 43.16 10.11 -27.99
N THR A 173 43.35 8.83 -27.62
CA THR A 173 44.67 8.20 -27.57
C THR A 173 45.36 8.22 -28.95
N GLU A 174 44.64 7.89 -30.02
CA GLU A 174 45.20 7.93 -31.38
C GLU A 174 45.47 9.37 -31.82
N LEU A 175 44.60 10.34 -31.52
CA LEU A 175 44.83 11.75 -31.82
C LEU A 175 46.11 12.28 -31.16
N VAL A 176 46.32 11.96 -29.88
CA VAL A 176 47.53 12.33 -29.14
C VAL A 176 48.78 11.72 -29.80
N LYS A 177 48.69 10.48 -30.27
CA LYS A 177 49.79 9.82 -31.00
C LYS A 177 50.09 10.54 -32.32
N GLN A 178 49.08 10.82 -33.14
CA GLN A 178 49.22 11.55 -34.40
C GLN A 178 49.82 12.95 -34.19
N TYR A 179 49.38 13.65 -33.15
CA TYR A 179 49.92 14.96 -32.78
C TYR A 179 51.40 14.90 -32.42
N LYS A 180 51.82 13.90 -31.63
CA LYS A 180 53.24 13.69 -31.30
C LYS A 180 54.08 13.40 -32.53
N GLU A 181 53.58 12.58 -33.46
CA GLU A 181 54.28 12.28 -34.71
C GLU A 181 54.41 13.53 -35.59
N LEU A 182 53.34 14.33 -35.71
CA LEU A 182 53.36 15.59 -36.44
C LEU A 182 54.34 16.60 -35.82
N ALA A 183 54.34 16.73 -34.49
CA ALA A 183 55.27 17.59 -33.78
C ALA A 183 56.73 17.17 -34.05
N ALA A 184 57.02 15.86 -34.03
CA ALA A 184 58.35 15.34 -34.36
C ALA A 184 58.78 15.67 -35.80
N LYS A 185 57.88 15.50 -36.78
CA LYS A 185 58.14 15.88 -38.19
C LYS A 185 58.40 17.37 -38.33
N PHE A 186 57.67 18.22 -37.60
CA PHE A 186 57.86 19.66 -37.62
C PHE A 186 59.24 20.05 -37.05
N THR A 187 59.62 19.51 -35.90
CA THR A 187 60.96 19.73 -35.32
C THR A 187 62.08 19.26 -36.27
N GLN A 188 61.90 18.13 -36.95
CA GLN A 188 62.85 17.65 -37.95
C GLN A 188 62.99 18.62 -39.14
N LEU A 189 61.86 19.16 -39.62
CA LEU A 189 61.83 20.16 -40.68
C LEU A 189 62.54 21.46 -40.27
N GLU A 190 62.28 21.96 -39.05
CA GLU A 190 62.99 23.13 -38.50
C GLU A 190 64.51 22.90 -38.43
N GLN A 191 64.94 21.75 -37.93
CA GLN A 191 66.36 21.39 -37.86
C GLN A 191 66.98 21.26 -39.26
N GLY A 192 66.26 20.68 -40.21
CA GLY A 192 66.67 20.56 -41.61
C GLY A 192 66.80 21.92 -42.31
N LEU A 193 65.89 22.84 -42.04
CA LEU A 193 65.97 24.23 -42.54
C LEU A 193 67.16 24.98 -41.93
N SER A 194 67.33 24.89 -40.60
CA SER A 194 68.44 25.53 -39.89
C SER A 194 69.81 25.06 -40.42
N THR A 195 69.99 23.75 -40.61
CA THR A 195 71.22 23.18 -41.18
C THR A 195 71.45 23.62 -42.63
N ARG A 196 70.40 23.75 -43.46
CA ARG A 196 70.52 24.23 -44.84
C ARG A 196 70.85 25.72 -44.94
N THR A 197 70.34 26.54 -44.02
CA THR A 197 70.74 27.96 -43.88
C THR A 197 72.19 28.08 -43.42
N THR A 198 72.69 27.12 -42.63
CA THR A 198 74.09 27.10 -42.17
C THR A 198 75.06 26.57 -43.25
N LEU A 199 74.63 25.62 -44.09
CA LEU A 199 75.43 25.13 -45.24
C LEU A 199 75.42 26.09 -46.44
N GLY A 200 74.51 27.07 -46.47
CA GLY A 200 74.31 28.01 -47.58
C GLY A 200 75.24 29.22 -47.63
N ILE A 201 76.41 29.19 -46.97
CA ILE A 201 77.39 30.30 -47.04
C ILE A 201 78.50 30.06 -48.08
N ILE A 202 78.61 28.89 -48.71
CA ILE A 202 79.72 28.64 -49.66
C ILE A 202 79.21 28.22 -51.05
N THR A 203 79.36 29.17 -51.98
CA THR A 203 79.39 29.07 -53.46
C THR A 203 78.08 29.35 -54.21
N ALA A 204 78.00 30.57 -54.76
CA ALA A 204 77.16 30.91 -55.92
C ALA A 204 77.83 30.42 -57.22
N PRO A 205 77.05 29.99 -58.23
CA PRO A 205 76.82 30.89 -59.37
C PRO A 205 75.40 30.85 -59.98
N ALA A 206 74.96 32.04 -60.41
CA ALA A 206 73.99 32.42 -61.47
C ALA A 206 72.56 31.79 -61.54
N PRO A 207 71.53 32.60 -61.88
CA PRO A 207 70.13 32.21 -61.73
C PRO A 207 69.64 31.38 -62.93
N VAL A 208 69.24 30.13 -62.66
CA VAL A 208 68.44 29.35 -63.61
C VAL A 208 66.97 29.56 -63.26
N VAL A 209 66.30 30.32 -64.12
CA VAL A 209 64.84 30.48 -64.17
C VAL A 209 64.21 29.09 -64.15
N SER A 210 63.68 28.69 -62.99
CA SER A 210 62.91 27.45 -62.84
C SER A 210 61.46 27.86 -62.62
N GLN A 211 60.65 27.52 -63.62
CA GLN A 211 59.22 27.80 -63.75
C GLN A 211 58.47 27.66 -62.42
N THR A 212 57.78 28.73 -62.04
CA THR A 212 56.64 28.66 -61.13
C THR A 212 55.55 27.83 -61.79
N SER A 213 55.55 26.52 -61.54
CA SER A 213 54.36 25.68 -61.69
C SER A 213 53.35 26.13 -60.64
N ARG A 214 52.63 27.21 -60.93
CA ARG A 214 51.39 27.56 -60.23
C ARG A 214 50.49 26.33 -60.32
N ILE A 215 50.30 25.65 -59.20
CA ILE A 215 49.20 24.72 -59.02
C ILE A 215 47.94 25.51 -59.34
N LYS A 216 47.29 25.19 -60.47
CA LYS A 216 45.94 25.67 -60.74
C LYS A 216 45.06 25.04 -59.67
N ALA A 217 44.65 25.84 -58.70
CA ALA A 217 43.50 25.49 -57.89
C ALA A 217 42.32 25.30 -58.85
N SER A 218 41.76 24.10 -58.89
CA SER A 218 40.48 23.87 -59.57
C SER A 218 39.46 24.84 -59.00
N GLU A 219 38.69 25.49 -59.87
CA GLU A 219 37.58 26.35 -59.46
C GLU A 219 36.67 25.57 -58.49
N PRO A 220 36.23 26.19 -57.38
CA PRO A 220 35.23 25.57 -56.51
C PRO A 220 33.95 25.29 -57.32
N PRO A 221 33.22 24.20 -57.03
CA PRO A 221 32.01 23.88 -57.76
C PRO A 221 31.04 25.07 -57.72
N LYS A 222 30.64 25.58 -58.89
CA LYS A 222 29.58 26.59 -58.99
C LYS A 222 28.28 25.97 -58.50
N TYR A 223 27.89 26.29 -57.27
CA TYR A 223 26.58 25.91 -56.75
C TYR A 223 25.51 26.72 -57.49
N LYS A 224 24.73 26.03 -58.32
CA LYS A 224 23.59 26.61 -59.02
C LYS A 224 22.48 26.73 -57.98
N GLY A 225 22.32 27.94 -57.42
CA GLY A 225 21.29 28.23 -56.42
C GLY A 225 19.90 27.82 -56.92
N ASN A 226 19.38 26.74 -56.35
CA ASN A 226 17.96 26.45 -56.39
C ASN A 226 17.32 27.23 -55.25
N LYS A 227 16.38 28.09 -55.61
CA LYS A 227 15.56 28.89 -54.70
C LYS A 227 14.86 27.98 -53.70
N GLY A 228 15.21 28.08 -52.42
CA GLY A 228 14.53 27.35 -51.34
C GLY A 228 15.24 27.45 -50.00
N SER A 229 15.10 28.60 -49.33
CA SER A 229 15.46 28.87 -47.91
C SER A 229 16.80 28.33 -47.43
N ASP A 230 17.87 29.03 -47.79
CA ASP A 230 19.25 28.70 -47.41
C ASP A 230 19.55 29.05 -45.93
N ILE A 231 19.85 28.02 -45.14
CA ILE A 231 20.66 28.15 -43.92
C ILE A 231 22.07 28.50 -44.39
N THR A 232 22.64 29.62 -43.92
CA THR A 232 24.00 30.02 -44.29
C THR A 232 25.02 29.01 -43.74
N LEU A 233 26.19 28.90 -44.39
CA LEU A 233 27.25 27.99 -43.97
C LEU A 233 27.61 28.17 -42.48
N GLU A 234 27.61 29.41 -41.99
CA GLU A 234 27.79 29.73 -40.56
C GLU A 234 26.68 29.14 -39.69
N GLN A 235 25.42 29.28 -40.07
CA GLN A 235 24.31 28.70 -39.33
C GLN A 235 24.33 27.17 -39.33
N TRP A 236 24.84 26.55 -40.41
CA TRP A 236 25.03 25.09 -40.47
C TRP A 236 26.16 24.65 -39.52
N LEU A 237 27.27 25.39 -39.48
CA LEU A 237 28.41 25.11 -38.59
C LEU A 237 28.07 25.36 -37.11
N GLN A 238 27.28 26.39 -36.81
CA GLN A 238 26.74 26.65 -35.46
C GLN A 238 25.79 25.54 -35.02
N LYS A 239 24.90 25.05 -35.89
CA LYS A 239 24.01 23.92 -35.57
C LYS A 239 24.75 22.63 -35.27
N MET A 240 25.94 22.44 -35.85
CA MET A 240 26.80 21.29 -35.59
C MET A 240 27.71 21.47 -34.37
N GLY A 241 27.66 22.63 -33.69
CA GLY A 241 28.52 22.92 -32.53
C GLY A 241 30.00 23.08 -32.87
N LEU A 242 30.32 23.32 -34.16
CA LEU A 242 31.68 23.42 -34.68
C LEU A 242 32.17 24.87 -34.79
N TRP A 243 31.28 25.84 -34.59
CA TRP A 243 31.55 27.27 -34.65
C TRP A 243 30.72 27.97 -33.56
N PHE A 244 31.33 28.87 -32.79
CA PHE A 244 30.67 29.67 -31.75
C PHE A 244 30.46 31.09 -32.26
#